data_AF-A0A7G5IFV2-F1
#
_entry.id   AF-A0A7G5IFV2-F1
#
_cell.length_a   1.000
_cell.length_b   1.000
_cell.length_c   1.000
_cell.angle_alpha   90.00
_cell.angle_beta   90.00
_cell.angle_gamma   90.00
#
_symmetry.space_group_name_H-M   'P 1'
#
loop_
_entity.id
_entity.type
_entity.pdbx_description
1 polymer ?
#
loop_
_entity_poly.entity_id
_entity_poly.type
_entity_poly.pdbx_seq_one_letter_code
_entity_poly.pdbx_strand_id
1 'polypeptide(L)'
;MALGKRIAAAQLPDGTYEKMMSPAMQGMMGQVSGQAMDIPLRQIARMANLKPEQLRQVGPGSLRDMMAILDPAHDQRMSIMLKTMIAGMTPLMTKMEPRLRDGMAEAFASRFTETELREIDRFYSTPLGARLAVESTLLMADPSVVKAMSDFTPQLIQAMPGIMKQVEEATAKLPKAKRVDELSPAERARLAALIGVDPASLSKPERPDK
;
A
#
# COMPACT_ATOMS: atom_id res chain seq x y z
N MET A 1 -20.79 -22.73 11.36
CA MET A 1 -20.68 -21.29 11.71
C MET A 1 -20.02 -21.04 13.07
N ALA A 2 -20.44 -21.70 14.17
CA ALA A 2 -19.85 -21.44 15.51
C ALA A 2 -18.33 -21.68 15.59
N LEU A 3 -17.81 -22.73 14.96
CA LEU A 3 -16.37 -23.01 14.86
C LEU A 3 -15.60 -21.88 14.16
N GLY A 4 -16.11 -21.42 13.00
CA GLY A 4 -15.50 -20.31 12.26
C GLY A 4 -15.39 -19.04 13.10
N LYS A 5 -16.39 -18.74 13.93
CA LYS A 5 -16.36 -17.58 14.85
C LYS A 5 -15.27 -17.70 15.91
N ARG A 6 -15.06 -18.90 16.48
CA ARG A 6 -13.98 -19.14 17.46
C ARG A 6 -12.60 -19.01 16.84
N ILE A 7 -12.41 -19.61 15.66
CA ILE A 7 -11.16 -19.52 14.92
C ILE A 7 -10.85 -18.07 14.55
N ALA A 8 -11.84 -17.32 14.05
CA ALA A 8 -11.68 -15.91 13.73
C ALA A 8 -11.34 -15.07 14.98
N ALA A 9 -11.98 -15.33 16.12
CA ALA A 9 -11.67 -14.64 17.38
C ALA A 9 -10.27 -14.97 17.92
N ALA A 10 -9.76 -16.19 17.66
CA ALA A 10 -8.40 -16.56 18.03
C ALA A 10 -7.34 -15.83 17.18
N GLN A 11 -7.62 -15.59 15.90
CA GLN A 11 -6.72 -14.83 15.01
C GLN A 11 -6.79 -13.32 15.23
N LEU A 12 -8.00 -12.81 15.47
CA LEU A 12 -8.26 -11.38 15.70
C LEU A 12 -8.95 -11.17 17.07
N PRO A 13 -8.19 -11.25 18.18
CA PRO A 13 -8.71 -10.90 19.50
C PRO A 13 -9.25 -9.47 19.57
N ASP A 14 -10.09 -9.19 20.58
CA ASP A 14 -10.55 -7.83 20.86
C ASP A 14 -9.37 -6.86 21.05
N GLY A 15 -9.45 -5.69 20.41
CA GLY A 15 -8.45 -4.64 20.53
C GLY A 15 -7.16 -4.91 19.77
N THR A 16 -7.16 -5.87 18.84
CA THR A 16 -5.97 -6.17 18.02
C THR A 16 -5.51 -4.94 17.25
N TYR A 17 -6.41 -4.18 16.63
CA TYR A 17 -6.03 -2.96 15.90
C TYR A 17 -5.59 -1.84 16.83
N GLU A 18 -6.18 -1.72 18.02
CA GLU A 18 -5.69 -0.77 19.02
C GLU A 18 -4.23 -1.10 19.41
N LYS A 19 -3.94 -2.38 19.64
CA LYS A 19 -2.58 -2.85 19.95
C LYS A 19 -1.61 -2.68 18.78
N MET A 20 -2.05 -2.95 17.55
CA MET A 20 -1.25 -2.68 16.35
C MET A 20 -0.94 -1.19 16.20
N MET A 21 -1.86 -0.32 16.61
CA MET A 21 -1.69 1.14 16.58
C MET A 21 -1.01 1.70 17.84
N SER A 22 -0.49 0.83 18.71
CA SER A 22 0.10 1.22 19.99
C SER A 22 1.37 2.09 19.83
N PRO A 23 1.76 2.83 20.87
CA PRO A 23 2.99 3.64 20.86
C PRO A 23 4.26 2.87 20.50
N ALA A 24 4.34 1.58 20.81
CA ALA A 24 5.48 0.73 20.45
C ALA A 24 5.62 0.59 18.93
N MET A 25 4.50 0.35 18.24
CA MET A 25 4.47 0.29 16.76
C MET A 25 4.70 1.66 16.13
N GLN A 26 4.20 2.73 16.76
CA GLN A 26 4.49 4.10 16.33
C GLN A 26 5.99 4.41 16.37
N GLY A 27 6.69 3.97 17.43
CA GLY A 27 8.13 4.11 17.54
C GLY A 27 8.88 3.39 16.41
N MET A 28 8.46 2.17 16.08
CA MET A 28 9.03 1.40 14.96
C MET A 28 8.83 2.11 13.61
N MET A 29 7.61 2.60 13.33
CA MET A 29 7.33 3.36 12.11
C MET A 29 8.14 4.65 12.04
N GLY A 30 8.29 5.34 13.18
CA GLY A 30 9.15 6.52 13.31
C GLY A 30 10.61 6.23 12.98
N GLN A 31 11.14 5.08 13.42
CA GLN A 31 12.50 4.66 13.10
C GLN A 31 12.68 4.40 11.60
N VAL A 32 11.75 3.69 10.96
CA VAL A 32 11.79 3.43 9.51
C VAL A 32 11.70 4.73 8.71
N SER A 33 10.80 5.64 9.09
CA SER A 33 10.69 6.97 8.47
C SER A 33 11.97 7.78 8.65
N GLY A 34 12.58 7.74 9.84
CA GLY A 34 13.85 8.40 10.12
C GLY A 34 14.97 7.91 9.20
N GLN A 35 15.09 6.60 9.00
CA GLN A 35 16.07 5.99 8.08
C GLN A 35 15.84 6.42 6.62
N ALA A 36 14.59 6.56 6.19
CA ALA A 36 14.28 7.04 4.84
C ALA A 36 14.74 8.50 4.61
N MET A 37 14.72 9.33 5.65
CA MET A 37 15.23 10.71 5.56
C MET A 37 16.75 10.77 5.43
N ASP A 38 17.47 9.73 5.86
CA ASP A 38 18.93 9.68 5.78
C ASP A 38 19.43 9.20 4.40
N ILE A 39 18.52 8.93 3.46
CA ILE A 39 18.88 8.55 2.09
C ILE A 39 19.62 9.71 1.41
N PRO A 40 20.80 9.46 0.80
CA PRO A 40 21.55 10.48 0.07
C PRO A 40 20.79 11.05 -1.13
N LEU A 41 20.84 12.37 -1.34
CA LEU A 41 20.17 13.04 -2.47
C LEU A 41 20.62 12.49 -3.83
N ARG A 42 21.90 12.10 -3.95
CA ARG A 42 22.42 11.44 -5.16
C ARG A 42 21.78 10.09 -5.44
N GLN A 43 21.40 9.34 -4.41
CA GLN A 43 20.69 8.08 -4.56
C GLN A 43 19.24 8.34 -4.99
N ILE A 44 18.58 9.33 -4.41
CA ILE A 44 17.23 9.76 -4.83
C ILE A 44 17.24 10.22 -6.29
N ALA A 45 18.22 11.03 -6.69
CA ALA A 45 18.36 11.48 -8.07
C ALA A 45 18.60 10.33 -9.06
N ARG A 46 19.31 9.26 -8.66
CA ARG A 46 19.44 8.04 -9.47
C ARG A 46 18.10 7.31 -9.60
N MET A 47 17.34 7.20 -8.51
CA MET A 47 16.00 6.60 -8.54
C MET A 47 15.03 7.38 -9.43
N ALA A 48 15.15 8.71 -9.47
CA ALA A 48 14.40 9.59 -10.37
C ALA A 48 14.93 9.59 -11.82
N ASN A 49 15.89 8.72 -12.15
CA ASN A 49 16.43 8.51 -13.49
C ASN A 49 17.08 9.77 -14.12
N LEU A 50 17.71 10.62 -13.30
CA LEU A 50 18.47 11.76 -13.81
C LEU A 50 19.71 11.30 -14.58
N LYS A 51 20.07 12.06 -15.63
CA LYS A 51 21.23 11.75 -16.48
C LYS A 51 22.54 11.87 -15.69
N PRO A 52 23.62 11.15 -16.08
CA PRO A 52 24.91 11.20 -15.39
C PRO A 52 25.47 12.61 -15.20
N GLU A 53 25.25 13.51 -16.17
CA GLU A 53 25.70 14.89 -16.13
C GLU A 53 24.95 15.70 -15.06
N GLN A 54 23.66 15.40 -14.86
CA GLN A 54 22.82 16.04 -13.83
C GLN A 54 23.11 15.47 -12.45
N LEU A 55 23.38 14.16 -12.34
CA LEU A 55 23.78 13.53 -11.08
C LEU A 55 25.08 14.12 -10.51
N ARG A 56 26.01 14.55 -11.38
CA ARG A 56 27.25 15.23 -10.97
C ARG A 56 27.00 16.60 -10.34
N GLN A 57 25.88 17.24 -10.66
CA GLN A 57 25.49 18.54 -10.12
C GLN A 57 24.77 18.42 -8.77
N VAL A 58 24.32 17.22 -8.39
CA VAL A 58 23.69 16.98 -7.10
C VAL A 58 24.76 17.00 -6.00
N GLY A 59 24.65 17.98 -5.10
CA GLY A 59 25.56 18.18 -3.98
C GLY A 59 25.57 17.02 -2.97
N PRO A 60 26.56 17.00 -2.05
CA PRO A 60 26.52 16.10 -0.90
C PRO A 60 25.33 16.47 0.00
N GLY A 61 24.74 15.47 0.65
CA GLY A 61 23.63 15.66 1.57
C GLY A 61 22.58 14.55 1.46
N SER A 62 21.72 14.52 2.46
CA SER A 62 20.58 13.63 2.61
C SER A 62 19.27 14.39 2.41
N LEU A 63 18.17 13.64 2.32
CA LEU A 63 16.84 14.24 2.33
C LEU A 63 16.58 15.03 3.64
N ARG A 64 17.14 14.56 4.76
CA ARG A 64 17.10 15.25 6.06
C ARG A 64 17.77 16.62 5.99
N ASP A 65 18.95 16.73 5.39
CA ASP A 65 19.65 18.01 5.26
C ASP A 65 18.85 19.01 4.44
N MET A 66 18.21 18.54 3.37
CA MET A 66 17.31 19.36 2.55
C MET A 66 16.07 19.82 3.35
N MET A 67 15.45 18.92 4.11
CA MET A 67 14.27 19.26 4.92
C MET A 67 14.61 20.18 6.09
N ALA A 68 15.80 20.09 6.68
CA ALA A 68 16.23 21.02 7.73
C ALA A 68 16.27 22.49 7.23
N ILE A 69 16.48 22.71 5.93
CA ILE A 69 16.46 24.04 5.30
C ILE A 69 15.01 24.46 4.99
N LEU A 70 14.23 23.58 4.34
CA LEU A 70 12.90 23.91 3.85
C LEU A 70 11.84 23.97 4.95
N ASP A 71 12.00 23.14 5.97
CA ASP A 71 11.08 23.00 7.09
C ASP A 71 11.86 22.62 8.35
N PRO A 72 12.41 23.61 9.08
CA PRO A 72 13.17 23.36 10.30
C PRO A 72 12.40 22.58 11.38
N ALA A 73 11.06 22.56 11.30
CA ALA A 73 10.18 21.81 12.19
C ALA A 73 9.67 20.49 11.56
N HIS A 74 10.27 20.01 10.47
CA HIS A 74 9.82 18.83 9.72
C HIS A 74 9.59 17.61 10.60
N ASP A 75 10.57 17.24 11.43
CA ASP A 75 10.49 16.04 12.25
C ASP A 75 9.35 16.15 13.28
N GLN A 76 9.18 17.34 13.87
CA GLN A 76 8.07 17.60 14.81
C GLN A 76 6.72 17.56 14.08
N ARG A 77 6.62 18.17 12.90
CA ARG A 77 5.39 18.18 12.09
C ARG A 77 5.01 16.77 11.65
N MET A 78 5.98 16.00 11.18
CA MET A 78 5.79 14.61 10.76
C MET A 78 5.34 13.73 11.93
N SER A 79 5.97 13.89 13.10
CA SER A 79 5.58 13.18 14.33
C SER A 79 4.16 13.51 14.76
N ILE A 80 3.79 14.80 14.80
CA ILE A 80 2.44 15.25 15.14
C ILE A 80 1.42 14.71 14.13
N MET A 81 1.73 14.79 12.83
CA MET A 81 0.86 14.32 11.77
C MET A 81 0.60 12.82 11.91
N LEU A 82 1.65 12.01 12.05
CA LEU A 82 1.54 10.56 12.21
C LEU A 82 0.73 10.20 13.46
N LYS A 83 1.06 10.81 14.61
CA LYS A 83 0.34 10.58 15.87
C LYS A 83 -1.13 10.94 15.76
N THR A 84 -1.45 12.08 15.14
CA THR A 84 -2.83 12.56 14.98
C THR A 84 -3.61 11.65 14.04
N MET A 85 -3.01 11.23 12.94
CA MET A 85 -3.64 10.31 11.98
C MET A 85 -3.94 8.95 12.63
N ILE A 86 -2.98 8.37 13.33
CA ILE A 86 -3.16 7.10 14.05
C ILE A 86 -4.26 7.24 15.11
N ALA A 87 -4.21 8.28 15.94
CA ALA A 87 -5.23 8.52 16.96
C ALA A 87 -6.64 8.68 16.35
N GLY A 88 -6.76 9.30 15.19
CA GLY A 88 -8.03 9.42 14.47
C GLY A 88 -8.52 8.11 13.84
N MET A 89 -7.60 7.25 13.40
CA MET A 89 -7.92 5.98 12.75
C MET A 89 -8.24 4.85 13.74
N THR A 90 -7.59 4.82 14.90
CA THR A 90 -7.76 3.72 15.88
C THR A 90 -9.23 3.44 16.21
N PRO A 91 -10.08 4.41 16.57
CA PRO A 91 -11.48 4.15 16.90
C PRO A 91 -12.29 3.58 15.73
N LEU A 92 -11.98 4.01 14.50
CA LEU A 92 -12.64 3.51 13.29
C LEU A 92 -12.28 2.04 13.05
N MET A 93 -11.01 1.68 13.21
CA MET A 93 -10.52 0.32 13.04
C MET A 93 -11.04 -0.60 14.15
N THR A 94 -11.01 -0.17 15.41
CA THR A 94 -11.58 -0.92 16.54
C THR A 94 -13.07 -1.18 16.33
N LYS A 95 -13.83 -0.21 15.83
CA LYS A 95 -15.26 -0.39 15.51
C LYS A 95 -15.50 -1.41 14.38
N MET A 96 -14.52 -1.59 13.49
CA MET A 96 -14.60 -2.53 12.37
C MET A 96 -14.26 -3.97 12.77
N GLU A 97 -13.48 -4.19 13.85
CA GLU A 97 -13.03 -5.52 14.30
C GLU A 97 -14.16 -6.57 14.36
N PRO A 98 -15.35 -6.29 14.94
CA PRO A 98 -16.40 -7.30 15.01
C PRO A 98 -16.87 -7.76 13.63
N ARG A 99 -17.05 -6.80 12.70
CA ARG A 99 -17.48 -7.09 11.33
C ARG A 99 -16.40 -7.85 10.56
N LEU A 100 -15.13 -7.52 10.79
CA LEU A 100 -14.03 -8.24 10.18
C LEU A 100 -13.98 -9.70 10.66
N ARG A 101 -14.17 -9.94 11.97
CA ARG A 101 -14.28 -11.30 12.51
C ARG A 101 -15.44 -12.09 11.93
N ASP A 102 -16.61 -11.45 11.75
CA ASP A 102 -17.74 -12.12 11.12
C ASP A 102 -17.40 -12.53 9.67
N GLY A 103 -16.78 -11.64 8.89
CA GLY A 103 -16.30 -11.96 7.54
C GLY A 103 -15.25 -13.06 7.51
N MET A 104 -14.31 -13.08 8.47
CA MET A 104 -13.34 -14.16 8.62
C MET A 104 -14.03 -15.49 8.96
N ALA A 105 -15.01 -15.47 9.86
CA ALA A 105 -15.76 -16.67 10.25
C ALA A 105 -16.52 -17.28 9.06
N GLU A 106 -17.12 -16.44 8.21
CA GLU A 106 -17.75 -16.84 6.95
C GLU A 106 -16.74 -17.41 5.95
N ALA A 107 -15.57 -16.78 5.82
CA ALA A 107 -14.50 -17.27 4.96
C ALA A 107 -13.99 -18.65 5.42
N PHE A 108 -13.82 -18.88 6.73
CA PHE A 108 -13.47 -20.20 7.25
C PHE A 108 -14.57 -21.23 7.00
N ALA A 109 -15.83 -20.87 7.26
CA ALA A 109 -16.96 -21.79 7.10
C ALA A 109 -17.20 -22.21 5.64
N SER A 110 -16.86 -21.36 4.67
CA SER A 110 -17.02 -21.65 3.24
C SER A 110 -15.86 -22.42 2.63
N ARG A 111 -14.67 -22.40 3.26
CA ARG A 111 -13.45 -22.99 2.70
C ARG A 111 -13.07 -24.34 3.30
N PHE A 112 -13.48 -24.59 4.53
CA PHE A 112 -13.10 -25.79 5.28
C PHE A 112 -14.33 -26.59 5.69
N THR A 113 -14.17 -27.91 5.68
CA THR A 113 -15.16 -28.84 6.21
C THR A 113 -15.29 -28.69 7.72
N GLU A 114 -16.39 -29.19 8.28
CA GLU A 114 -16.61 -29.13 9.71
C GLU A 114 -15.55 -29.89 10.53
N THR A 115 -15.01 -30.97 9.98
CA THR A 115 -13.92 -31.74 10.61
C THR A 115 -12.62 -30.94 10.63
N GLU A 116 -12.23 -30.33 9.51
CA GLU A 116 -11.03 -29.47 9.45
C GLU A 116 -11.17 -28.26 10.39
N LEU A 117 -12.35 -27.64 10.44
CA LEU A 117 -12.62 -26.54 11.38
C LEU A 117 -12.47 -26.98 12.84
N ARG A 118 -12.87 -28.20 13.20
CA ARG A 118 -12.66 -28.75 14.55
C ARG A 118 -11.18 -28.96 14.86
N GLU A 119 -10.39 -29.38 13.88
CA GLU A 119 -8.95 -29.56 14.06
C GLU A 119 -8.23 -28.22 14.24
N ILE A 120 -8.58 -27.22 13.43
CA ILE A 120 -8.06 -25.85 13.56
C ILE A 120 -8.42 -25.27 14.93
N ASP A 121 -9.69 -25.35 15.34
CA ASP A 121 -10.17 -24.88 16.64
C ASP A 121 -9.43 -25.57 17.80
N ARG A 122 -9.22 -26.89 17.73
CA ARG A 122 -8.45 -27.64 18.72
C ARG A 122 -7.00 -27.18 18.77
N PHE A 123 -6.35 -26.99 17.62
CA PHE A 123 -4.97 -26.53 17.57
C PHE A 123 -4.83 -25.11 18.14
N TYR A 124 -5.70 -24.17 17.72
CA TYR A 124 -5.70 -22.79 18.24
C TYR A 124 -6.02 -22.69 19.73
N SER A 125 -6.67 -23.71 20.29
CA SER A 125 -6.88 -23.80 21.75
C SER A 125 -5.63 -24.23 22.53
N THR A 126 -4.54 -24.66 21.86
CA THR A 126 -3.25 -24.94 22.51
C THR A 126 -2.48 -23.65 22.78
N PRO A 127 -1.56 -23.59 23.77
CA PRO A 127 -0.76 -22.38 24.01
C PRO A 127 0.03 -21.90 22.79
N LEU A 128 0.62 -22.83 22.03
CA LEU A 128 1.34 -22.50 20.80
C LEU A 128 0.39 -22.05 19.69
N GLY A 129 -0.73 -22.75 19.51
CA GLY A 129 -1.71 -22.42 18.47
C GLY A 129 -2.38 -21.07 18.70
N ALA A 130 -2.71 -20.72 19.95
CA ALA A 130 -3.24 -19.41 20.30
C ALA A 130 -2.24 -18.30 19.98
N ARG A 131 -0.96 -18.50 20.33
CA ARG A 131 0.10 -17.55 19.98
C ARG A 131 0.25 -17.43 18.47
N LEU A 132 0.34 -18.57 17.76
CA LEU A 132 0.50 -18.58 16.31
C LEU A 132 -0.68 -17.92 15.59
N ALA A 133 -1.92 -18.12 16.05
CA ALA A 133 -3.11 -17.49 15.48
C ALA A 133 -2.99 -15.96 15.49
N VAL A 134 -2.59 -15.38 16.62
CA VAL A 134 -2.37 -13.92 16.74
C VAL A 134 -1.16 -13.46 15.92
N GLU A 135 -0.02 -14.12 16.09
CA GLU A 135 1.23 -13.74 15.42
C GLU A 135 1.14 -13.88 13.90
N SER A 136 0.37 -14.83 13.38
CA SER A 136 0.21 -15.04 11.93
C SER A 136 -0.37 -13.82 11.20
N THR A 137 -1.21 -13.04 11.89
CA THR A 137 -1.77 -11.79 11.38
C THR A 137 -0.70 -10.69 11.33
N LEU A 138 0.32 -10.76 12.20
CA LEU A 138 1.39 -9.77 12.33
C LEU A 138 2.62 -10.10 11.48
N LEU A 139 2.84 -11.36 11.11
CA LEU A 139 4.04 -11.80 10.37
C LEU A 139 4.25 -11.06 9.05
N MET A 140 3.18 -10.69 8.33
CA MET A 140 3.32 -9.92 7.08
C MET A 140 3.77 -8.48 7.32
N ALA A 141 3.59 -7.95 8.53
CA ALA A 141 4.09 -6.66 8.96
C ALA A 141 5.47 -6.75 9.65
N ASP A 142 6.05 -7.95 9.75
CA ASP A 142 7.38 -8.15 10.34
C ASP A 142 8.43 -7.35 9.53
N PRO A 143 9.33 -6.59 10.19
CA PRO A 143 10.34 -5.79 9.50
C PRO A 143 11.22 -6.60 8.55
N SER A 144 11.50 -7.87 8.87
CA SER A 144 12.32 -8.75 8.04
C SER A 144 11.59 -9.15 6.76
N VAL A 145 10.29 -9.39 6.84
CA VAL A 145 9.43 -9.68 5.68
C VAL A 145 9.28 -8.43 4.81
N VAL A 146 8.98 -7.29 5.41
CA VAL A 146 8.89 -6.00 4.70
C VAL A 146 10.21 -5.66 4.01
N LYS A 147 11.34 -5.90 4.68
CA LYS A 147 12.68 -5.71 4.09
C LYS A 147 12.89 -6.62 2.89
N ALA A 148 12.56 -7.91 3.00
CA ALA A 148 12.71 -8.85 1.89
C ALA A 148 11.88 -8.43 0.66
N MET A 149 10.65 -7.94 0.87
CA MET A 149 9.82 -7.39 -0.20
C MET A 149 10.40 -6.09 -0.79
N SER A 150 10.92 -5.21 0.07
CA SER A 150 11.56 -3.96 -0.36
C SER A 150 12.80 -4.21 -1.22
N ASP A 151 13.61 -5.20 -0.85
CA ASP A 151 14.81 -5.63 -1.58
C ASP A 151 14.48 -6.22 -2.98
N PHE A 152 13.24 -6.67 -3.19
CA PHE A 152 12.76 -7.14 -4.51
C PHE A 152 12.35 -5.99 -5.45
N THR A 153 11.99 -4.82 -4.91
CA THR A 153 11.48 -3.69 -5.71
C THR A 153 12.44 -3.24 -6.83
N PRO A 154 13.76 -3.14 -6.63
CA PRO A 154 14.70 -2.79 -7.71
C PRO A 154 14.69 -3.80 -8.85
N GLN A 155 14.54 -5.10 -8.56
CA GLN A 155 14.49 -6.15 -9.58
C GLN A 155 13.21 -6.03 -10.42
N LEU A 156 12.09 -5.70 -9.78
CA LEU A 156 10.84 -5.43 -10.48
C LEU A 156 10.98 -4.25 -11.45
N ILE A 157 11.58 -3.14 -11.00
CA ILE A 157 11.84 -1.96 -11.86
C ILE A 157 12.72 -2.33 -13.05
N GLN A 158 13.76 -3.13 -12.84
CA GLN A 158 14.64 -3.60 -13.92
C GLN A 158 13.92 -4.52 -14.91
N ALA A 159 12.93 -5.29 -14.45
CA ALA A 159 12.15 -6.19 -15.30
C ALA A 159 11.04 -5.47 -16.10
N MET A 160 10.59 -4.29 -15.66
CA MET A 160 9.46 -3.56 -16.27
C MET A 160 9.57 -3.38 -17.80
N PRO A 161 10.72 -2.99 -18.40
CA PRO A 161 10.81 -2.84 -19.84
C PRO A 161 10.53 -4.14 -20.61
N GLY A 162 11.00 -5.28 -20.10
CA GLY A 162 10.75 -6.59 -20.70
C GLY A 162 9.27 -6.98 -20.60
N ILE A 163 8.64 -6.70 -19.46
CA ILE A 163 7.20 -6.91 -19.27
C ILE A 163 6.39 -6.03 -20.25
N MET A 164 6.75 -4.75 -20.41
CA MET A 164 6.08 -3.85 -21.35
C MET A 164 6.18 -4.34 -22.79
N LYS A 165 7.33 -4.88 -23.20
CA LYS A 165 7.49 -5.50 -24.51
C LYS A 165 6.58 -6.71 -24.69
N GLN A 166 6.44 -7.57 -23.69
CA GLN A 166 5.51 -8.71 -23.74
C GLN A 166 4.06 -8.24 -23.88
N VAL A 167 3.68 -7.15 -23.20
CA VAL A 167 2.34 -6.54 -23.33
C VAL A 167 2.14 -5.99 -24.76
N GLU A 168 3.12 -5.29 -25.32
CA GLU A 168 3.06 -4.80 -26.70
C GLU A 168 2.87 -5.94 -27.70
N GLU A 169 3.64 -7.03 -27.58
CA GLU A 169 3.52 -8.21 -28.43
C GLU A 169 2.14 -8.89 -28.29
N ALA A 170 1.65 -9.03 -27.06
CA ALA A 170 0.35 -9.64 -26.79
C ALA A 170 -0.83 -8.78 -27.31
N THR A 171 -0.66 -7.46 -27.34
CA THR A 171 -1.71 -6.51 -27.75
C THR A 171 -1.60 -6.05 -29.21
N ALA A 172 -0.51 -6.40 -29.92
CA ALA A 172 -0.25 -5.96 -31.30
C ALA A 172 -1.36 -6.31 -32.31
N LYS A 173 -2.17 -7.34 -32.03
CA LYS A 173 -3.29 -7.77 -32.87
C LYS A 173 -4.61 -7.07 -32.56
N LEU A 174 -4.68 -6.33 -31.46
CA LEU A 174 -5.88 -5.56 -31.11
C LEU A 174 -5.95 -4.30 -31.99
N PRO A 175 -7.17 -3.82 -32.33
CA PRO A 175 -7.33 -2.49 -32.90
C PRO A 175 -6.67 -1.45 -32.00
N LYS A 176 -5.99 -0.46 -32.59
CA LYS A 176 -5.42 0.65 -31.82
C LYS A 176 -6.51 1.29 -30.97
N ALA A 177 -6.19 1.60 -29.72
CA ALA A 177 -7.08 2.37 -28.88
C ALA A 177 -7.40 3.70 -29.57
N LYS A 178 -8.70 3.98 -29.74
CA LYS A 178 -9.14 5.26 -30.30
C LYS A 178 -8.65 6.38 -29.40
N ARG A 179 -8.01 7.36 -29.99
CA ARG A 179 -7.70 8.62 -29.32
C ARG A 179 -8.96 9.46 -29.21
N VAL A 180 -8.99 10.40 -28.25
CA VAL A 180 -10.16 11.26 -28.03
C VAL A 180 -10.49 12.12 -29.26
N ASP A 181 -9.48 12.48 -30.07
CA ASP A 181 -9.63 13.18 -31.35
C ASP A 181 -10.18 12.30 -32.49
N GLU A 182 -10.15 10.97 -32.34
CA GLU A 182 -10.68 9.98 -33.30
C GLU A 182 -12.13 9.54 -33.00
N LEU A 183 -12.72 10.02 -31.89
CA LEU A 183 -14.10 9.71 -31.53
C LEU A 183 -15.09 10.44 -32.45
N SER A 184 -16.08 9.69 -32.95
CA SER A 184 -17.22 10.28 -33.64
C SER A 184 -17.99 11.23 -32.71
N PRO A 185 -18.79 12.19 -33.23
CA PRO A 185 -19.58 13.09 -32.40
C PRO A 185 -20.48 12.37 -31.39
N ALA A 186 -21.05 11.22 -31.78
CA ALA A 186 -21.88 10.40 -30.90
C ALA A 186 -21.07 9.72 -29.79
N GLU A 187 -19.89 9.18 -30.11
CA GLU A 187 -18.99 8.58 -29.12
C GLU A 187 -18.44 9.62 -28.14
N ARG A 188 -18.12 10.83 -28.64
CA ARG A 188 -17.67 11.96 -27.82
C ARG A 188 -18.77 12.44 -26.88
N ALA A 189 -20.00 12.58 -27.37
CA ALA A 189 -21.15 12.97 -26.53
C ALA A 189 -21.43 11.92 -25.46
N ARG A 190 -21.35 10.63 -25.81
CA ARG A 190 -21.50 9.53 -24.86
C ARG A 190 -20.38 9.52 -23.81
N LEU A 191 -19.13 9.72 -24.22
CA LEU A 191 -17.99 9.80 -23.31
C LEU A 191 -18.12 11.00 -22.36
N ALA A 192 -18.49 12.17 -22.89
CA ALA A 192 -18.69 13.39 -22.12
C ALA A 192 -19.79 13.24 -21.05
N ALA A 193 -20.91 12.60 -21.40
CA ALA A 193 -21.99 12.30 -20.47
C ALA A 193 -21.53 11.34 -19.34
N LEU A 194 -20.68 10.36 -19.64
CA LEU A 194 -20.17 9.41 -18.64
C LEU A 194 -19.25 10.06 -17.61
N ILE A 195 -18.46 11.05 -18.02
CA ILE A 195 -17.49 11.72 -17.15
C ILE A 195 -17.98 13.09 -16.64
N GLY A 196 -19.19 13.51 -17.02
CA GLY A 196 -19.83 14.74 -16.55
C GLY A 196 -19.20 16.03 -17.09
N VAL A 197 -18.63 16.01 -18.30
CA VAL A 197 -18.05 17.21 -18.94
C VAL A 197 -18.81 17.60 -20.20
N ASP A 198 -18.60 18.82 -20.68
CA ASP A 198 -19.11 19.27 -21.98
C ASP A 198 -18.42 18.50 -23.13
N PRO A 199 -19.15 17.91 -24.09
CA PRO A 199 -18.56 17.26 -25.27
C PRO A 199 -17.53 18.11 -26.03
N ALA A 200 -17.66 19.44 -26.03
CA ALA A 200 -16.73 20.35 -26.67
C ALA A 200 -15.36 20.43 -25.97
N SER A 201 -15.28 20.12 -24.65
CA SER A 201 -14.03 20.15 -23.89
C SER A 201 -13.11 18.97 -24.25
N LEU A 202 -13.67 17.85 -24.71
CA LEU A 202 -12.93 16.66 -25.14
C LEU A 202 -12.14 16.86 -26.45
N SER A 203 -12.31 18.00 -27.13
CA SER A 203 -11.74 18.25 -28.46
C SER A 203 -10.42 19.03 -28.43
N LYS A 204 -9.95 19.48 -27.25
CA LYS A 204 -8.69 20.21 -27.12
C LYS A 204 -7.71 19.42 -26.26
N PRO A 205 -6.49 19.12 -26.75
CA PRO A 205 -5.40 18.84 -25.83
C PRO A 205 -5.10 20.15 -25.10
N GLU A 206 -5.36 20.23 -23.79
CA GLU A 206 -4.63 21.17 -22.95
C GLU A 206 -3.14 20.82 -23.09
N ARG A 207 -2.40 21.62 -23.85
CA ARG A 207 -0.95 21.63 -23.73
C ARG A 207 -0.67 22.26 -22.37
N PRO A 208 0.12 21.63 -21.50
CA PRO A 208 0.64 22.34 -20.35
C PRO A 208 1.52 23.48 -20.88
N ASP A 209 1.22 24.70 -20.43
CA ASP A 209 2.08 25.86 -20.65
C ASP A 209 3.46 25.61 -20.05
N LYS A 210 4.45 26.19 -20.71
CA LYS A 210 5.92 26.02 -20.64
C LYS A 210 6.54 25.83 -19.25
#